data_AF-A0A7S3TCK7-F1
#
_entry.id   AF-A0A7S3TCK7-F1
#
_cell.length_a   1.000
_cell.length_b   1.000
_cell.length_c   1.000
_cell.angle_alpha   90.00
_cell.angle_beta   90.00
_cell.angle_gamma   90.00
#
_symmetry.space_group_name_H-M   'P 1'
#
loop_
_entity.id
_entity.type
_entity.pdbx_description
1 polymer ?
#
loop_
_entity_poly.entity_id
_entity_poly.type
_entity_poly.pdbx_seq_one_letter_code
_entity_poly.pdbx_strand_id
1 'polypeptide(L)'
;RNGFQIMDMTLRPPTAADALFHRVSFFNHCCAGMNNAVWRYDGQTRFLSVSATAPISEGEELTISYIAKPWCNMAKPARRQYLKQNFNFICLCKACSEPVVRLAPLV
;
A
#
# COMPACT_ATOMS: atom_id res chain seq x y z
N ARG A 1 9.73 -6.76 -4.46
CA ARG A 1 10.43 -6.71 -3.15
C ARG A 1 9.46 -7.17 -2.06
N ASN A 2 9.92 -7.94 -1.06
CA ASN A 2 9.07 -8.42 0.05
C ASN A 2 9.37 -7.77 1.42
N GLY A 3 10.39 -6.92 1.51
CA GLY A 3 10.72 -6.19 2.74
C GLY A 3 9.81 -5.00 2.99
N PHE A 4 9.36 -4.84 4.24
CA PHE A 4 8.55 -3.74 4.74
C PHE A 4 9.44 -2.74 5.47
N GLN A 5 9.36 -1.48 5.07
CA GLN A 5 10.01 -0.37 5.78
C GLN A 5 9.24 -0.10 7.07
N ILE A 6 9.88 -0.36 8.21
CA ILE A 6 9.32 -0.11 9.53
C ILE A 6 10.05 1.05 10.19
N MET A 7 9.32 1.79 11.02
CA MET A 7 9.87 2.86 11.83
C MET A 7 9.43 2.65 13.28
N ASP A 8 10.40 2.59 14.18
CA ASP A 8 10.16 2.52 15.62
C ASP A 8 10.38 3.90 16.24
N MET A 9 9.26 4.56 16.58
CA MET A 9 9.25 5.88 17.22
C MET A 9 9.44 5.81 18.74
N THR A 10 9.43 4.61 19.33
CA THR A 10 9.60 4.42 20.77
C THR A 10 11.06 4.45 21.20
N LEU A 11 11.98 4.14 20.28
CA LEU A 11 13.42 4.21 20.48
C LEU A 11 13.95 5.65 20.34
N ARG A 12 15.04 5.95 21.05
CA ARG A 12 15.77 7.23 20.93
C ARG A 12 17.25 6.94 20.61
N PRO A 13 17.72 7.25 19.38
CA PRO A 13 16.99 7.86 18.27
C PRO A 13 15.93 6.91 17.65
N PRO A 14 14.88 7.45 16.99
CA PRO A 14 13.96 6.63 16.21
C PRO A 14 14.71 5.80 15.18
N THR A 15 14.36 4.54 15.06
CA THR A 15 15.07 3.60 14.20
C THR A 15 14.22 3.25 12.99
N ALA A 16 14.80 3.34 11.80
CA ALA A 16 14.22 2.85 10.55
C ALA A 16 14.93 1.56 10.14
N ALA A 17 14.16 0.55 9.74
CA ALA A 17 14.70 -0.74 9.33
C ALA A 17 13.83 -1.36 8.22
N ASP A 18 14.40 -2.35 7.55
CA ASP A 18 13.68 -3.22 6.63
C ASP A 18 13.46 -4.58 7.28
N ALA A 19 12.20 -5.01 7.35
CA ALA A 19 11.79 -6.25 7.99
C ALA A 19 11.01 -7.16 7.03
N LEU A 20 11.09 -8.47 7.26
CA LEU A 20 10.36 -9.48 6.49
C LEU A 20 9.22 -10.04 7.33
N PHE A 21 8.00 -9.93 6.83
CA PHE A 21 6.80 -10.46 7.46
C PHE A 21 6.14 -11.47 6.52
N HIS A 22 6.53 -12.74 6.64
CA HIS A 22 6.21 -13.80 5.67
C HIS A 22 4.72 -13.84 5.27
N ARG A 23 3.81 -13.84 6.25
CA ARG A 23 2.37 -13.89 5.99
C ARG A 23 1.85 -12.64 5.27
N VAL A 24 2.42 -11.48 5.57
CA VAL A 24 1.97 -10.21 5.00
C VAL A 24 2.55 -9.98 3.60
N SER A 25 3.66 -10.64 3.26
CA SER A 25 4.21 -10.64 1.89
C SER A 25 3.30 -11.30 0.85
N PHE A 26 2.25 -12.03 1.24
CA PHE A 26 1.28 -12.61 0.31
C PHE A 26 0.17 -11.63 -0.13
N PHE A 27 -0.01 -10.49 0.56
CA PHE A 27 -1.05 -9.53 0.20
C PHE A 27 -0.64 -8.78 -1.06
N ASN A 28 -1.47 -8.86 -2.10
CA ASN A 28 -1.21 -8.15 -3.35
C ASN A 28 -1.45 -6.64 -3.24
N HIS A 29 -0.93 -5.93 -4.23
CA HIS A 29 -1.06 -4.48 -4.30
C HIS A 29 -2.43 -4.04 -4.83
N CYS A 30 -3.08 -3.15 -4.09
CA CYS A 30 -4.08 -2.22 -4.62
C CYS A 30 -3.70 -0.78 -4.24
N CYS A 31 -3.93 0.19 -5.13
CA CYS A 31 -3.59 1.59 -4.87
C CYS A 31 -4.34 2.13 -3.63
N ALA A 32 -3.69 3.01 -2.86
CA ALA A 32 -4.13 3.51 -1.54
C ALA A 32 -5.58 4.03 -1.42
N GLY A 33 -6.26 4.30 -2.55
CA GLY A 33 -7.67 4.71 -2.57
C GLY A 33 -8.67 3.57 -2.74
N MET A 34 -8.22 2.35 -3.06
CA MET A 34 -9.07 1.22 -3.43
C MET A 34 -8.65 -0.10 -2.77
N ASN A 35 -7.61 -0.12 -1.93
CA ASN A 35 -7.25 -1.29 -1.13
C ASN A 35 -8.24 -1.46 0.04
N ASN A 36 -8.46 -2.71 0.44
CA ASN A 36 -9.41 -3.07 1.51
C ASN A 36 -8.73 -3.44 2.84
N ALA A 37 -7.39 -3.41 2.90
CA ALA A 37 -6.64 -3.61 4.14
C ALA A 37 -5.45 -2.67 4.26
N VAL A 38 -5.06 -2.36 5.50
CA VAL A 38 -3.87 -1.57 5.85
C VAL A 38 -3.02 -2.34 6.85
N TRP A 39 -1.70 -2.21 6.76
CA TRP A 39 -0.79 -2.77 7.75
C TRP A 39 -0.24 -1.68 8.67
N ARG A 40 0.07 -2.06 9.92
CA ARG A 40 0.73 -1.21 10.92
C ARG A 40 1.77 -2.00 11.69
N TYR A 41 2.94 -1.41 11.88
CA TYR A 41 3.98 -1.95 12.75
C TYR A 41 3.92 -1.27 14.11
N ASP A 42 3.97 -2.08 15.17
CA ASP A 42 4.11 -1.63 16.54
C ASP A 42 5.54 -1.91 17.01
N GLY A 43 6.31 -0.84 17.30
CA GLY A 43 7.68 -0.94 17.76
C GLY A 43 7.83 -1.60 19.13
N GLN A 44 6.84 -1.45 20.02
CA GLN A 44 6.90 -2.00 21.36
C GLN A 44 6.71 -3.52 21.36
N THR A 45 5.69 -4.01 20.66
CA THR A 45 5.42 -5.47 20.55
C THR A 45 6.22 -6.15 19.44
N ARG A 46 6.81 -5.36 18.53
CA ARG A 46 7.48 -5.81 17.29
C ARG A 46 6.56 -6.62 16.37
N PHE A 47 5.26 -6.38 16.43
CA PHE A 47 4.29 -7.02 15.57
C PHE A 47 3.85 -6.12 14.43
N LEU A 48 3.63 -6.75 13.28
CA LEU A 48 2.94 -6.13 12.17
C LEU A 48 1.52 -6.70 12.12
N SER A 49 0.54 -5.82 12.27
CA SER A 49 -0.88 -6.12 12.17
C SER A 49 -1.41 -5.71 10.81
N VAL A 50 -2.41 -6.43 10.32
CA VAL A 50 -3.19 -6.07 9.13
C VAL A 50 -4.64 -5.93 9.55
N SER A 51 -5.27 -4.83 9.18
CA SER A 51 -6.67 -4.55 9.52
C SER A 51 -7.44 -4.17 8.26
N ALA A 52 -8.67 -4.67 8.17
CA ALA A 52 -9.61 -4.27 7.13
C ALA A 52 -9.91 -2.77 7.21
N THR A 53 -10.04 -2.11 6.07
CA THR A 53 -10.45 -0.70 5.94
C THR A 53 -11.85 -0.55 5.33
N ALA A 54 -12.45 -1.65 4.90
CA ALA A 54 -13.80 -1.74 4.37
C ALA A 54 -14.38 -3.14 4.66
N PRO A 55 -15.71 -3.35 4.57
CA PRO A 55 -16.30 -4.68 4.57
C PRO A 55 -15.67 -5.56 3.48
N ILE A 56 -15.39 -6.82 3.80
CA ILE A 56 -14.76 -7.80 2.90
C ILE A 56 -15.72 -8.98 2.78
N SER A 57 -16.06 -9.35 1.55
CA SER A 57 -16.91 -10.50 1.28
C SER A 57 -16.12 -11.81 1.36
N GLU A 58 -16.79 -12.93 1.60
CA GLU A 58 -16.14 -14.24 1.52
C GLU A 58 -15.56 -14.46 0.11
N GLY A 59 -14.30 -14.90 0.05
CA GLY A 59 -13.58 -15.10 -1.21
C GLY A 59 -13.03 -13.81 -1.85
N GLU A 60 -13.32 -12.62 -1.31
CA GLU A 60 -12.72 -11.38 -1.76
C GLU A 60 -11.23 -11.31 -1.39
N GLU A 61 -10.39 -10.90 -2.33
CA GLU A 61 -8.96 -10.77 -2.12
C GLU A 61 -8.63 -9.63 -1.15
N LEU A 62 -7.80 -9.92 -0.14
CA LEU A 62 -7.23 -8.89 0.72
C LEU A 62 -6.04 -8.21 0.03
N THR A 63 -6.09 -6.89 -0.08
CA THR A 63 -5.06 -6.10 -0.75
C THR A 63 -4.57 -4.95 0.13
N ILE A 64 -3.28 -4.61 -0.03
CA ILE A 64 -2.63 -3.49 0.66
C ILE A 64 -1.98 -2.54 -0.37
N SER A 65 -1.67 -1.30 0.03
CA SER A 65 -0.83 -0.43 -0.80
C SER A 65 0.66 -0.68 -0.54
N TYR A 66 1.44 -0.91 -1.60
CA TYR A 66 2.89 -1.02 -1.53
C TYR A 66 3.59 0.34 -1.59
N ILE A 67 2.83 1.38 -1.95
CA ILE A 67 3.33 2.73 -2.17
C ILE A 67 2.71 3.69 -1.17
N ALA A 68 3.56 4.50 -0.55
CA ALA A 68 3.20 5.60 0.32
C ALA A 68 3.47 6.94 -0.38
N LYS A 69 3.34 8.06 0.35
CA LYS A 69 3.69 9.38 -0.18
C LYS A 69 5.18 9.42 -0.55
N PRO A 70 5.57 10.10 -1.65
CA PRO A 70 4.70 10.86 -2.55
C PRO A 70 4.01 10.00 -3.63
N TRP A 71 4.48 8.77 -3.86
CA TRP A 71 4.05 7.90 -4.97
C TRP A 71 2.55 7.60 -4.99
N CYS A 72 1.93 7.40 -3.83
CA CYS A 72 0.47 7.15 -3.76
C CYS A 72 -0.37 8.33 -4.30
N ASN A 73 0.17 9.55 -4.27
CA ASN A 73 -0.52 10.77 -4.74
C ASN A 73 -0.21 11.11 -6.20
N MET A 74 0.73 10.39 -6.83
CA MET A 74 1.13 10.65 -8.20
C MET A 74 0.06 10.18 -9.20
N ALA A 75 0.09 10.74 -10.40
CA ALA A 75 -0.78 10.31 -11.49
C ALA A 75 -0.53 8.84 -11.90
N LYS A 76 -1.55 8.21 -12.51
CA LYS A 76 -1.54 6.79 -12.93
C LYS A 76 -0.25 6.36 -13.67
N PRO A 77 0.28 7.11 -14.66
CA PRO A 77 1.51 6.71 -15.36
C PRO A 77 2.72 6.58 -14.41
N ALA A 78 2.91 7.56 -13.52
CA ALA A 78 4.02 7.58 -12.57
C ALA A 78 3.91 6.45 -11.54
N ARG A 79 2.70 6.16 -11.02
CA ARG A 79 2.49 5.02 -10.11
C ARG A 79 2.83 3.68 -10.77
N ARG A 80 2.38 3.48 -12.01
CA ARG A 80 2.66 2.25 -12.77
C ARG A 80 4.15 2.08 -13.07
N GLN A 81 4.82 3.16 -13.44
CA GLN A 81 6.26 3.13 -13.66
C GLN A 81 7.02 2.73 -12.38
N TYR A 82 6.68 3.36 -11.25
CA TYR A 82 7.29 3.03 -9.97
C TYR A 82 7.06 1.56 -9.57
N LEU A 83 5.81 1.07 -9.68
CA LEU A 83 5.48 -0.31 -9.35
C LEU A 83 6.20 -1.31 -10.28
N LYS A 84 6.27 -1.01 -11.58
CA LYS A 84 7.00 -1.85 -12.55
C LYS A 84 8.49 -1.92 -12.21
N GLN A 85 9.11 -0.81 -11.84
CA GLN A 85 10.53 -0.77 -11.50
C GLN A 85 10.86 -1.48 -10.18
N ASN A 86 9.99 -1.39 -9.16
CA ASN A 86 10.29 -1.88 -7.81
C ASN A 86 9.68 -3.26 -7.49
N PHE A 87 8.63 -3.65 -8.21
CA PHE A 87 7.85 -4.86 -7.95
C PHE A 87 7.59 -5.70 -9.22
N ASN A 88 8.03 -5.23 -10.40
CA ASN A 88 7.99 -5.97 -11.66
C ASN A 88 6.57 -6.40 -12.12
N PHE A 89 5.56 -5.57 -11.87
CA PHE A 89 4.20 -5.77 -12.38
C PHE A 89 3.56 -4.45 -12.84
N ILE A 90 2.47 -4.55 -13.61
CA ILE A 90 1.63 -3.42 -13.99
C ILE A 90 0.35 -3.47 -13.17
N CYS A 91 0.07 -2.43 -12.38
CA CYS A 91 -1.15 -2.38 -11.58
C CYS A 91 -2.40 -2.17 -12.45
N LEU A 92 -3.39 -3.05 -12.24
CA LEU A 92 -4.69 -3.09 -12.92
C LEU A 92 -5.88 -2.83 -11.98
N CYS A 93 -5.64 -2.33 -10.76
CA CYS A 93 -6.73 -1.96 -9.85
C CYS A 93 -7.66 -0.89 -10.47
N LYS A 94 -8.87 -0.73 -9.94
CA LYS A 94 -9.87 0.25 -10.45
C LYS A 94 -9.29 1.65 -10.62
N ALA A 95 -8.54 2.15 -9.64
CA ALA A 95 -7.86 3.46 -9.72
C ALA A 95 -6.80 3.58 -10.83
N CYS A 96 -6.32 2.46 -11.37
CA CYS A 96 -5.41 2.40 -12.51
C CYS A 96 -6.11 1.98 -13.81
N SER A 97 -7.32 1.43 -13.76
CA SER A 97 -8.04 0.93 -14.93
C SER A 97 -9.07 1.94 -15.43
N GLU A 98 -9.69 2.70 -14.53
CA GLU A 98 -10.69 3.71 -14.90
C GLU A 98 -10.05 4.99 -15.49
N PRO A 99 -10.72 5.64 -16.45
CA PRO A 99 -10.32 6.96 -16.92
C PRO A 99 -10.48 7.98 -15.80
N VAL A 100 -9.56 8.95 -15.73
CA VAL A 100 -9.68 10.06 -14.76
C VAL A 100 -10.89 10.89 -15.16
N VAL A 101 -11.98 10.80 -14.40
CA VAL A 101 -13.11 11.71 -14.55
C VAL A 101 -12.64 13.09 -14.10
N ARG A 102 -12.38 13.99 -15.05
CA ARG A 102 -12.18 15.40 -14.75
C ARG A 102 -13.55 15.97 -14.44
N LEU A 103 -13.88 16.14 -13.16
CA LEU A 103 -15.01 16.97 -12.77
C LEU A 103 -14.74 18.37 -13.30
N ALA A 104 -15.64 18.88 -14.14
CA ALA A 104 -15.61 20.27 -14.55
C ALA A 104 -15.73 21.15 -13.29
N PRO A 105 -15.01 22.29 -13.22
CA PRO A 105 -15.22 23.22 -12.12
C PRO A 105 -16.70 23.63 -12.08
N LEU A 106 -17.29 23.59 -10.89
CA LEU A 106 -18.61 24.17 -10.65
C LEU A 106 -18.52 25.65 -11.05
N VAL A 107 -19.29 26.02 -12.06
CA VAL A 107 -19.40 27.40 -12.58
C VAL A 107 -20.09 28.28 -11.54
#